data_AF-A0A2V7M5E1-F1
#
_entry.id   AF-A0A2V7M5E1-F1
#
_cell.length_a   1.000
_cell.length_b   1.000
_cell.length_c   1.000
_cell.angle_alpha   90.00
_cell.angle_beta   90.00
_cell.angle_gamma   90.00
#
_symmetry.space_group_name_H-M   'P 1'
#
loop_
_entity.id
_entity.type
_entity.pdbx_description
1 polymer ?
#
loop_
_entity_poly.entity_id
_entity_poly.type
_entity_poly.pdbx_seq_one_letter_code
_entity_poly.pdbx_strand_id
1 'polypeptide(L)'
;MTGILPVVALLLQVASNAELGYRFPLPQGFEVFAAGRSQPDVVDCWTDNVGLVLCVQRMHGVLGQQHLRAADLPHGTRLSTLKWKGFDVDVIRTDTVESGSAIVVYAAQVPLRPEAIQLVLAGPSAQASGGEALLATALAGLEGQTNWFSSSERAGRLGTIVGWVVGIAIGVLIVRLVLTRRRARANT
;
A
#
# COMPACT_ATOMS: atom_id res chain seq x y z
N MET A 1 37.98 -30.22 11.99
CA MET A 1 36.68 -29.67 12.44
C MET A 1 36.49 -28.34 11.75
N THR A 2 35.69 -28.30 10.67
CA THR A 2 35.38 -27.05 9.95
C THR A 2 33.92 -27.16 9.53
N GLY A 3 33.05 -26.54 10.34
CA GLY A 3 31.62 -26.43 10.06
C GLY A 3 31.39 -25.37 8.99
N ILE A 4 30.76 -25.76 7.89
CA ILE A 4 30.23 -24.85 6.88
C ILE A 4 28.83 -24.45 7.37
N LEU A 5 28.67 -23.20 7.81
CA LEU A 5 27.37 -22.58 8.05
C LEU A 5 26.67 -22.40 6.69
N PRO A 6 25.42 -22.88 6.49
CA PRO A 6 24.67 -22.53 5.31
C PRO A 6 24.17 -21.09 5.47
N VAL A 7 24.73 -20.17 4.69
CA VAL A 7 24.13 -18.85 4.46
C VAL A 7 22.87 -19.07 3.64
N VAL A 8 21.73 -19.16 4.31
CA VAL A 8 20.42 -19.14 3.64
C VAL A 8 20.25 -17.73 3.06
N ALA A 9 20.45 -17.60 1.75
CA ALA A 9 20.11 -16.39 1.04
C ALA A 9 18.57 -16.28 1.00
N LEU A 10 17.99 -15.41 1.84
CA LEU A 10 16.62 -14.97 1.65
C LEU A 10 16.55 -14.21 0.32
N LEU A 11 15.96 -14.82 -0.70
CA LEU A 11 15.60 -14.12 -1.93
C LEU A 11 14.43 -13.19 -1.62
N LEU A 12 14.73 -11.93 -1.33
CA LEU A 12 13.73 -10.87 -1.29
C LEU A 12 13.10 -10.76 -2.68
N GLN A 13 11.81 -11.08 -2.78
CA GLN A 13 11.05 -10.81 -3.99
C GLN A 13 10.98 -9.29 -4.20
N VAL A 14 11.14 -8.85 -5.44
CA VAL A 14 11.09 -7.42 -5.79
C VAL A 14 9.83 -7.18 -6.61
N ALA A 15 9.00 -6.25 -6.16
CA ALA A 15 7.93 -5.67 -6.95
C ALA A 15 8.50 -4.52 -7.80
N SER A 16 8.14 -4.46 -9.07
CA SER A 16 8.55 -3.36 -9.94
C SER A 16 7.55 -3.14 -11.06
N ASN A 17 7.35 -1.88 -11.43
CA ASN A 17 6.57 -1.49 -12.59
C ASN A 17 7.29 -0.33 -13.29
N ALA A 18 7.80 -0.60 -14.50
CA ALA A 18 8.57 0.38 -15.26
C ALA A 18 7.70 1.54 -15.76
N GLU A 19 6.43 1.31 -16.07
CA GLU A 19 5.49 2.34 -16.52
C GLU A 19 5.23 3.38 -15.43
N LEU A 20 5.08 2.92 -14.19
CA LEU A 20 4.83 3.76 -13.01
C LEU A 20 6.10 4.14 -12.25
N GLY A 21 7.27 3.76 -12.76
CA GLY A 21 8.57 4.16 -12.24
C GLY A 21 8.86 3.71 -10.81
N TYR A 22 8.27 2.61 -10.34
CA TYR A 22 8.43 2.13 -8.97
C TYR A 22 9.15 0.79 -8.88
N ARG A 23 9.88 0.60 -7.78
CA ARG A 23 10.47 -0.68 -7.39
C ARG A 23 10.58 -0.77 -5.87
N PHE A 24 10.23 -1.89 -5.26
CA PHE A 24 10.40 -2.09 -3.81
C PHE A 24 10.55 -3.57 -3.45
N PRO A 25 11.24 -3.91 -2.35
CA PRO A 25 11.24 -5.26 -1.81
C PRO A 25 9.84 -5.60 -1.28
N LEU A 26 9.29 -6.72 -1.74
CA LEU A 26 8.03 -7.23 -1.20
C LEU A 26 8.25 -7.72 0.24
N PRO A 27 7.31 -7.44 1.16
CA PRO A 27 7.36 -8.03 2.48
C PRO A 27 7.36 -9.56 2.41
N GLN A 28 8.08 -10.20 3.32
CA GLN A 28 8.21 -11.65 3.33
C GLN A 28 6.83 -12.33 3.43
N GLY A 29 6.63 -13.40 2.66
CA GLY A 29 5.39 -14.20 2.68
C GLY A 29 4.26 -13.65 1.81
N PHE A 30 4.44 -12.49 1.17
CA PHE A 30 3.51 -12.00 0.16
C PHE A 30 3.73 -12.70 -1.18
N GLU A 31 2.65 -13.15 -1.79
CA GLU A 31 2.63 -13.80 -3.10
C GLU A 31 1.65 -13.09 -4.03
N VAL A 32 1.82 -13.24 -5.34
CA VAL A 32 0.98 -12.57 -6.35
C VAL A 32 -0.50 -12.91 -6.15
N PHE A 33 -1.33 -11.88 -6.00
CA PHE A 33 -2.78 -12.01 -5.86
C PHE A 33 -3.49 -11.48 -7.11
N ALA A 34 -3.58 -12.35 -8.14
CA ALA A 34 -4.15 -11.98 -9.45
C ALA A 34 -5.59 -11.46 -9.38
N ALA A 35 -6.40 -11.94 -8.44
CA ALA A 35 -7.79 -11.46 -8.29
C ALA A 35 -7.88 -10.04 -7.71
N GLY A 36 -6.84 -9.55 -7.03
CA GLY A 36 -6.77 -8.15 -6.61
C GLY A 36 -6.56 -7.23 -7.80
N ARG A 37 -5.77 -7.67 -8.80
CA ARG A 37 -5.51 -6.92 -10.04
C ARG A 37 -6.73 -6.75 -10.95
N SER A 38 -7.81 -7.47 -10.72
CA SER A 38 -9.04 -7.28 -11.51
C SER A 38 -9.87 -6.08 -11.04
N GLN A 39 -9.46 -5.39 -9.97
CA GLN A 39 -10.12 -4.20 -9.49
C GLN A 39 -9.66 -2.96 -10.29
N PRO A 40 -10.52 -1.95 -10.45
CA PRO A 40 -10.16 -0.70 -11.13
C PRO A 40 -8.88 -0.11 -10.58
N ASP A 41 -8.01 0.38 -11.48
CA ASP A 41 -6.75 1.07 -11.18
C ASP A 41 -5.71 0.29 -10.35
N VAL A 42 -5.99 -0.95 -9.93
CA VAL A 42 -5.00 -1.83 -9.29
C VAL A 42 -4.09 -2.42 -10.35
N VAL A 43 -2.82 -2.01 -10.35
CA VAL A 43 -1.83 -2.52 -11.30
C VAL A 43 -1.15 -3.78 -10.80
N ASP A 44 -0.90 -3.84 -9.50
CA ASP A 44 -0.20 -4.93 -8.88
C ASP A 44 -0.79 -5.18 -7.50
N CYS A 45 -0.89 -6.46 -7.12
CA CYS A 45 -1.41 -6.83 -5.81
C CYS A 45 -0.88 -8.18 -5.35
N TRP A 46 -0.65 -8.30 -4.04
CA TRP A 46 -0.09 -9.46 -3.37
C TRP A 46 -0.82 -9.75 -2.07
N THR A 47 -0.84 -11.01 -1.65
CA THR A 47 -1.47 -11.43 -0.39
C THR A 47 -0.56 -12.38 0.37
N ASP A 48 -0.65 -12.38 1.68
CA ASP A 48 0.05 -13.33 2.55
C ASP A 48 -0.87 -14.48 3.01
N ASN A 49 -0.32 -15.38 3.82
CA ASN A 49 -1.05 -16.53 4.37
C ASN A 49 -2.04 -16.17 5.49
N VAL A 50 -1.90 -15.00 6.12
CA VAL A 50 -2.81 -14.53 7.18
C VAL A 50 -3.95 -13.68 6.62
N GLY A 51 -3.92 -13.35 5.34
CA GLY A 51 -4.98 -12.66 4.60
C GLY A 51 -4.83 -11.15 4.56
N LEU A 52 -3.63 -10.63 4.83
CA LEU A 52 -3.29 -9.27 4.44
C LEU A 52 -3.09 -9.21 2.92
N VAL A 53 -3.37 -8.04 2.38
CA VAL A 53 -3.28 -7.76 0.96
C VAL A 53 -2.62 -6.41 0.77
N LEU A 54 -1.55 -6.37 -0.02
CA LEU A 54 -0.85 -5.16 -0.42
C LEU A 54 -1.11 -4.95 -1.91
N CYS A 55 -1.71 -3.83 -2.28
CA CYS A 55 -1.89 -3.46 -3.68
C CYS A 55 -1.25 -2.10 -3.98
N VAL A 56 -0.87 -1.92 -5.25
CA VAL A 56 -0.47 -0.65 -5.83
C VAL A 56 -1.58 -0.20 -6.78
N GLN A 57 -2.02 1.04 -6.63
CA GLN A 57 -3.06 1.64 -7.45
C GLN A 57 -2.57 2.87 -8.19
N ARG A 58 -3.02 3.05 -9.42
CA ARG A 58 -2.80 4.28 -10.19
C ARG A 58 -3.66 5.40 -9.62
N MET A 59 -3.10 6.59 -9.54
CA MET A 59 -3.87 7.79 -9.22
C MET A 59 -4.23 8.63 -10.45
N HIS A 60 -3.66 8.33 -11.63
CA HIS A 60 -3.87 9.08 -12.87
C HIS A 60 -3.54 10.58 -12.77
N GLY A 61 -2.60 10.94 -11.90
CA GLY A 61 -2.20 12.32 -11.69
C GLY A 61 -1.03 12.48 -10.74
N VAL A 62 -0.62 13.73 -10.51
CA VAL A 62 0.48 14.08 -9.61
C VAL A 62 -0.06 14.59 -8.28
N LEU A 63 0.75 14.49 -7.23
CA LEU A 63 0.40 15.03 -5.91
C LEU A 63 1.12 16.36 -5.69
N GLY A 64 0.47 17.28 -5.00
CA GLY A 64 1.16 18.39 -4.35
C GLY A 64 1.67 17.98 -2.96
N GLN A 65 2.60 18.74 -2.39
CA GLN A 65 3.19 18.44 -1.07
C GLN A 65 2.34 18.95 0.11
N GLN A 66 1.05 19.15 -0.11
CA GLN A 66 0.14 19.56 0.96
C GLN A 66 -0.21 18.34 1.79
N HIS A 67 0.02 18.44 3.10
CA HIS A 67 -0.48 17.43 4.03
C HIS A 67 -1.99 17.50 4.14
N LEU A 68 -2.60 16.32 4.26
CA LEU A 68 -4.00 16.16 4.56
C LEU A 68 -4.31 16.74 5.93
N ARG A 69 -5.52 17.29 6.06
CA ARG A 69 -6.06 17.68 7.36
C ARG A 69 -7.02 16.59 7.79
N ALA A 70 -7.03 16.27 9.08
CA ALA A 70 -7.99 15.30 9.63
C ALA A 70 -9.46 15.67 9.32
N ALA A 71 -9.76 16.97 9.16
CA ALA A 71 -11.09 17.46 8.79
C ALA A 71 -11.52 17.09 7.36
N ASP A 72 -10.56 16.79 6.47
CA ASP A 72 -10.81 16.42 5.07
C ASP A 72 -10.96 14.90 4.89
N LEU A 73 -10.81 14.13 5.96
CA LEU A 73 -10.84 12.67 5.93
C LEU A 73 -12.22 12.11 6.30
N PRO A 74 -12.59 10.92 5.79
CA PRO A 74 -13.81 10.24 6.23
C PRO A 74 -13.82 10.03 7.75
N HIS A 75 -15.01 10.02 8.34
CA HIS A 75 -15.16 9.70 9.76
C HIS A 75 -14.61 8.31 10.09
N GLY A 76 -14.04 8.16 11.29
CA GLY A 76 -13.44 6.89 11.74
C GLY A 76 -12.07 6.58 11.12
N THR A 77 -11.49 7.54 10.40
CA THR A 77 -10.11 7.42 9.91
C THR A 77 -9.10 8.05 10.85
N ARG A 78 -7.87 7.54 10.83
CA ARG A 78 -6.73 8.11 11.55
C ARG A 78 -5.68 8.52 10.54
N LEU A 79 -5.14 9.71 10.72
CA LEU A 79 -4.03 10.23 9.93
C LEU A 79 -2.73 10.01 10.71
N SER A 80 -1.75 9.39 10.07
CA SER A 80 -0.37 9.34 10.51
C SER A 80 0.55 9.72 9.35
N THR A 81 1.86 9.75 9.59
CA THR A 81 2.86 10.09 8.59
C THR A 81 3.98 9.06 8.63
N LEU A 82 4.42 8.61 7.46
CA LEU A 82 5.58 7.74 7.29
C LEU A 82 6.63 8.43 6.41
N LYS A 83 7.90 8.03 6.59
CA LYS A 83 9.01 8.58 5.80
C LYS A 83 9.19 7.82 4.49
N TRP A 84 9.34 8.55 3.39
CA TRP A 84 9.75 8.03 2.10
C TRP A 84 10.79 8.96 1.45
N LYS A 85 12.03 8.49 1.27
CA LYS A 85 13.14 9.27 0.67
C LYS A 85 13.32 10.67 1.29
N GLY A 86 13.07 10.80 2.60
CA GLY A 86 13.13 12.07 3.34
C GLY A 86 11.85 12.90 3.31
N PHE A 87 10.88 12.56 2.47
CA PHE A 87 9.55 13.16 2.47
C PHE A 87 8.67 12.54 3.55
N ASP A 88 7.80 13.38 4.10
CA ASP A 88 6.67 12.96 4.93
C ASP A 88 5.50 12.62 4.02
N VAL A 89 5.11 11.35 4.04
CA VAL A 89 3.97 10.82 3.29
C VAL A 89 2.84 10.54 4.25
N ASP A 90 1.68 11.12 3.97
CA ASP A 90 0.48 10.89 4.77
C ASP A 90 -0.01 9.45 4.60
N VAL A 91 -0.43 8.87 5.71
CA VAL A 91 -1.01 7.54 5.78
C VAL A 91 -2.36 7.64 6.46
N ILE A 92 -3.38 7.12 5.79
CA ILE A 92 -4.71 6.99 6.36
C ILE A 92 -4.89 5.56 6.82
N ARG A 93 -5.32 5.39 8.06
CA ARG A 93 -5.88 4.14 8.57
C ARG A 93 -7.39 4.25 8.68
N THR A 94 -8.11 3.26 8.18
CA THR A 94 -9.55 3.13 8.32
C THR A 94 -9.87 1.78 8.95
N ASP A 95 -10.56 1.78 10.08
CA ASP A 95 -11.16 0.57 10.65
C ASP A 95 -12.63 0.50 10.21
N THR A 96 -13.05 -0.63 9.63
CA THR A 96 -14.40 -0.82 9.10
C THR A 96 -14.90 -2.25 9.32
N VAL A 97 -16.18 -2.49 9.04
CA VAL A 97 -16.79 -3.82 9.09
C VAL A 97 -17.41 -4.11 7.73
N GLU A 98 -17.00 -5.22 7.12
CA GLU A 98 -17.56 -5.70 5.84
C GLU A 98 -18.10 -7.11 6.03
N SER A 99 -19.39 -7.31 5.70
CA SER A 99 -20.05 -8.62 5.85
C SER A 99 -19.84 -9.27 7.23
N GLY A 100 -19.92 -8.45 8.30
CA GLY A 100 -19.73 -8.88 9.69
C GLY A 100 -18.28 -9.16 10.10
N SER A 101 -17.30 -8.90 9.24
CA SER A 101 -15.87 -9.08 9.53
C SER A 101 -15.19 -7.74 9.71
N ALA A 102 -14.47 -7.56 10.82
CA ALA A 102 -13.67 -6.35 11.04
C ALA A 102 -12.46 -6.34 10.09
N ILE A 103 -12.32 -5.25 9.34
CA ILE A 103 -11.26 -5.01 8.37
C ILE A 103 -10.56 -3.71 8.74
N VAL A 104 -9.25 -3.68 8.57
CA VAL A 104 -8.49 -2.43 8.56
C VAL A 104 -7.87 -2.22 7.19
N VAL A 105 -7.85 -0.96 6.77
CA VAL A 105 -7.20 -0.50 5.55
C VAL A 105 -6.21 0.59 5.92
N TYR A 106 -4.97 0.44 5.46
CA TYR A 106 -3.95 1.46 5.44
C TYR A 106 -3.74 1.91 4.01
N ALA A 107 -3.68 3.21 3.78
CA ALA A 107 -3.37 3.76 2.48
C ALA A 107 -2.30 4.83 2.59
N ALA A 108 -1.33 4.80 1.69
CA ALA A 108 -0.32 5.84 1.52
C ALA A 108 -0.26 6.26 0.05
N GLN A 109 -0.26 7.56 -0.24
CA GLN A 109 -0.13 8.09 -1.60
C GLN A 109 1.30 8.54 -1.81
N VAL A 110 1.98 7.91 -2.76
CA VAL A 110 3.39 8.15 -3.04
C VAL A 110 3.51 9.02 -4.29
N PRO A 111 4.18 10.18 -4.18
CA PRO A 111 4.35 11.11 -5.30
C PRO A 111 5.43 10.61 -6.26
N LEU A 112 5.10 9.66 -7.14
CA LEU A 112 6.00 9.12 -8.16
C LEU A 112 5.85 9.81 -9.53
N ARG A 113 6.85 9.60 -10.39
CA ARG A 113 6.78 9.88 -11.84
C ARG A 113 6.54 8.59 -12.62
N PRO A 114 5.75 8.63 -13.72
CA PRO A 114 5.12 9.82 -14.31
C PRO A 114 3.88 10.31 -13.52
N GLU A 115 3.30 9.46 -12.69
CA GLU A 115 2.12 9.75 -11.88
C GLU A 115 2.27 9.17 -10.47
N ALA A 116 1.50 9.73 -9.54
CA ALA A 116 1.41 9.22 -8.19
C ALA A 116 0.73 7.85 -8.15
N ILE A 117 1.10 7.09 -7.13
CA ILE A 117 0.51 5.79 -6.83
C ILE A 117 -0.09 5.82 -5.43
N GLN A 118 -1.02 4.92 -5.17
CA GLN A 118 -1.49 4.63 -3.82
C GLN A 118 -1.09 3.20 -3.45
N LEU A 119 -0.33 3.07 -2.37
CA LEU A 119 -0.11 1.79 -1.69
C LEU A 119 -1.27 1.55 -0.74
N VAL A 120 -1.95 0.42 -0.90
CA VAL A 120 -3.06 0.01 -0.03
C VAL A 120 -2.72 -1.32 0.62
N LEU A 121 -2.60 -1.33 1.95
CA LEU A 121 -2.47 -2.54 2.75
C LEU A 121 -3.78 -2.77 3.50
N ALA A 122 -4.45 -3.88 3.28
CA ALA A 122 -5.74 -4.18 3.88
C ALA A 122 -5.81 -5.63 4.38
N GLY A 123 -6.59 -5.88 5.42
CA GLY A 123 -6.82 -7.23 5.90
C GLY A 123 -7.72 -7.30 7.14
N PRO A 124 -7.95 -8.51 7.67
CA PRO A 124 -8.72 -8.68 8.90
C PRO A 124 -8.08 -7.91 10.05
N SER A 125 -8.87 -7.15 10.82
CA SER A 125 -8.32 -6.33 11.92
C SER A 125 -7.55 -7.16 12.95
N ALA A 126 -7.95 -8.41 13.18
CA ALA A 126 -7.26 -9.33 14.09
C ALA A 126 -5.86 -9.75 13.62
N GLN A 127 -5.58 -9.66 12.31
CA GLN A 127 -4.30 -10.05 11.70
C GLN A 127 -3.46 -8.85 11.29
N ALA A 128 -3.96 -7.64 11.51
CA ALA A 128 -3.30 -6.40 11.11
C ALA A 128 -2.46 -5.77 12.22
N SER A 129 -2.16 -6.52 13.28
CA SER A 129 -1.12 -6.12 14.24
C SER A 129 0.20 -5.95 13.48
N GLY A 130 0.71 -4.72 13.43
CA GLY A 130 1.91 -4.39 12.66
C GLY A 130 1.69 -4.04 11.18
N GLY A 131 0.44 -3.90 10.71
CA GLY A 131 0.15 -3.50 9.34
C GLY A 131 0.81 -2.17 8.94
N GLU A 132 0.80 -1.17 9.82
CA GLU A 132 1.50 0.09 9.59
C GLU A 132 3.02 -0.09 9.44
N ALA A 133 3.63 -1.01 10.20
CA ALA A 133 5.05 -1.32 10.09
C ALA A 133 5.38 -2.05 8.77
N LEU A 134 4.49 -2.91 8.28
CA LEU A 134 4.62 -3.52 6.95
C LEU A 134 4.56 -2.46 5.84
N LEU A 135 3.59 -1.54 5.92
CA LEU A 135 3.50 -0.43 4.98
C LEU A 135 4.73 0.50 5.06
N ALA A 136 5.22 0.78 6.28
CA ALA A 136 6.45 1.54 6.49
C ALA A 136 7.67 0.86 5.87
N THR A 137 7.76 -0.47 5.97
CA THR A 137 8.83 -1.26 5.35
C THR A 137 8.76 -1.18 3.83
N ALA A 138 7.56 -1.33 3.25
CA ALA A 138 7.35 -1.19 1.82
C ALA A 138 7.72 0.22 1.32
N LEU A 139 7.31 1.27 2.04
CA LEU A 139 7.67 2.66 1.73
C LEU A 139 9.17 2.90 1.88
N ALA A 140 9.81 2.41 2.94
CA ALA A 140 11.24 2.60 3.16
C ALA A 140 12.09 2.00 2.03
N GLY A 141 11.66 0.86 1.47
CA GLY A 141 12.31 0.20 0.33
C GLY A 141 11.84 0.70 -1.04
N LEU A 142 10.90 1.66 -1.10
CA LEU A 142 10.33 2.14 -2.35
C LEU A 142 11.29 3.08 -3.10
N GLU A 143 11.84 2.55 -4.18
CA GLU A 143 12.57 3.27 -5.20
C GLU A 143 11.62 3.88 -6.24
N GLY A 144 12.03 5.01 -6.79
CA GLY A 144 11.30 5.72 -7.84
C GLY A 144 11.66 7.21 -7.86
N GLN A 145 11.43 7.86 -9.00
CA GLN A 145 11.60 9.31 -9.12
C GLN A 145 10.37 10.00 -8.55
N THR A 146 10.60 11.02 -7.72
CA THR A 146 9.48 11.77 -7.12
C THR A 146 8.93 12.81 -8.10
N ASN A 147 7.61 13.04 -8.07
CA ASN A 147 7.00 14.20 -8.71
C ASN A 147 6.99 15.44 -7.78
N TRP A 148 7.33 15.28 -6.50
CA TRP A 148 7.60 16.37 -5.58
C TRP A 148 9.01 16.91 -5.75
N PHE A 149 9.08 18.21 -6.01
CA PHE A 149 10.33 18.96 -6.02
C PHE A 149 10.79 19.25 -4.60
N SER A 150 12.12 19.32 -4.39
CA SER A 150 12.68 19.77 -3.12
C SER A 150 12.24 21.20 -2.80
N SER A 151 12.32 21.62 -1.53
CA SER A 151 11.90 22.96 -1.08
C SER A 151 12.52 24.12 -1.90
N SER A 152 13.70 23.90 -2.50
CA SER A 152 14.41 24.88 -3.34
C SER A 152 13.95 24.94 -4.80
N GLU A 153 13.20 23.96 -5.29
CA GLU A 153 12.80 23.84 -6.71
C GLU A 153 11.33 24.25 -6.95
N ARG A 154 10.63 24.74 -5.91
CA ARG A 154 9.16 24.70 -5.78
C ARG A 154 8.36 25.87 -6.38
N ALA A 155 8.96 26.77 -7.14
CA ALA A 155 8.20 27.91 -7.70
C ALA A 155 7.35 27.49 -8.93
N GLY A 156 6.06 27.16 -8.72
CA GLY A 156 5.04 27.51 -9.72
C GLY A 156 4.06 26.47 -10.26
N ARG A 157 3.87 25.27 -9.68
CA ARG A 157 2.84 24.33 -10.17
C ARG A 157 2.09 23.60 -9.04
N LEU A 158 0.80 23.88 -8.92
CA LEU A 158 -0.13 23.26 -7.97
C LEU A 158 -1.20 22.48 -8.74
N GLY A 159 -1.33 21.19 -8.46
CA GLY A 159 -2.47 20.37 -8.83
C GLY A 159 -2.89 19.55 -7.61
N THR A 160 -4.16 19.60 -7.24
CA THR A 160 -4.70 18.91 -6.06
C THR A 160 -5.54 17.73 -6.53
N ILE A 161 -5.16 16.50 -6.16
CA ILE A 161 -6.02 15.31 -6.32
C ILE A 161 -6.11 14.62 -4.96
N VAL A 162 -7.35 14.42 -4.48
CA VAL A 162 -7.65 13.72 -3.22
C VAL A 162 -8.33 12.39 -3.59
N GLY A 163 -7.53 11.36 -3.88
CA GLY A 163 -8.00 10.04 -4.37
C GLY A 163 -8.29 8.97 -3.31
N TRP A 164 -8.22 9.32 -2.01
CA TRP A 164 -8.14 8.33 -0.92
C TRP A 164 -9.36 7.42 -0.76
N VAL A 165 -10.57 7.93 -1.03
CA VAL A 165 -11.83 7.18 -0.87
C VAL A 165 -11.85 5.95 -1.80
N VAL A 166 -11.33 6.09 -3.02
CA VAL A 166 -11.28 5.01 -4.01
C VAL A 166 -10.39 3.87 -3.52
N GLY A 167 -9.20 4.20 -3.02
CA GLY A 167 -8.29 3.18 -2.50
C GLY A 167 -8.81 2.43 -1.28
N ILE A 168 -9.51 3.12 -0.37
CA ILE A 168 -10.14 2.46 0.78
C ILE A 168 -11.21 1.47 0.33
N ALA A 169 -12.12 1.88 -0.57
CA ALA A 169 -13.19 1.02 -1.07
C ALA A 169 -12.64 -0.24 -1.75
N ILE A 170 -11.60 -0.08 -2.57
CA ILE A 170 -10.95 -1.21 -3.25
C ILE A 170 -10.25 -2.14 -2.24
N GLY A 171 -9.56 -1.59 -1.24
CA GLY A 171 -8.96 -2.37 -0.15
C GLY A 171 -9.99 -3.29 0.53
N VAL A 172 -11.18 -2.76 0.85
CA VAL A 172 -12.28 -3.52 1.45
C VAL A 172 -12.76 -4.65 0.51
N LEU A 173 -13.01 -4.34 -0.76
CA LEU A 173 -13.48 -5.32 -1.76
C LEU A 173 -12.47 -6.47 -1.93
N ILE A 174 -11.19 -6.15 -1.96
CA ILE A 174 -10.11 -7.12 -2.12
C ILE A 174 -10.00 -8.04 -0.91
N VAL A 175 -10.08 -7.50 0.31
CA VAL A 175 -10.08 -8.32 1.53
C VAL A 175 -11.30 -9.24 1.55
N ARG A 176 -12.47 -8.76 1.14
CA ARG A 176 -13.66 -9.60 0.99
C ARG A 176 -13.42 -10.77 0.03
N LEU A 177 -12.79 -10.53 -1.12
CA LEU A 177 -12.42 -11.59 -2.07
C LEU A 177 -11.46 -12.62 -1.45
N VAL A 178 -10.49 -12.18 -0.65
CA VAL A 178 -9.58 -13.09 0.07
C VAL A 178 -10.34 -13.92 1.11
N LEU A 179 -11.15 -13.27 1.96
CA LEU A 179 -11.90 -13.95 3.03
C LEU A 179 -12.90 -14.97 2.48
N THR A 180 -13.64 -14.62 1.43
CA THR A 180 -14.60 -15.53 0.79
C THR A 180 -13.92 -16.76 0.20
N ARG A 181 -12.79 -16.58 -0.50
CA ARG A 181 -12.00 -17.70 -1.04
C ARG A 181 -11.42 -18.60 0.04
N ARG A 182 -10.96 -18.03 1.15
CA ARG A 182 -10.44 -18.81 2.28
C ARG A 182 -11.54 -19.64 2.95
N ARG A 183 -12.72 -19.06 3.15
CA ARG A 183 -13.88 -19.80 3.68
C ARG A 183 -14.29 -20.96 2.76
N ALA A 184 -14.28 -20.75 1.45
CA ALA A 184 -14.59 -21.81 0.49
C ALA A 184 -13.59 -22.99 0.57
N ARG A 185 -12.29 -22.71 0.73
CA ARG A 185 -11.24 -23.74 0.87
C ARG A 185 -11.26 -24.47 2.21
N ALA A 186 -11.74 -23.84 3.28
CA ALA A 186 -11.84 -24.47 4.59
C ALA A 186 -13.03 -25.44 4.73
N ASN A 187 -13.99 -25.38 3.80
CA ASN A 187 -15.21 -26.20 3.78
C ASN A 187 -15.12 -27.39 2.80
N THR A 188 -13.96 -27.62 2.20
CA THR A 188 -13.60 -28.78 1.36
C THR A 188 -12.52 -29.57 2.04
#